data_AF-A0A2H0BBS2-F1
#
_entry.id   AF-A0A2H0BBS2-F1
#
_cell.length_a   1.000
_cell.length_b   1.000
_cell.length_c   1.000
_cell.angle_alpha   90.00
_cell.angle_beta   90.00
_cell.angle_gamma   90.00
#
_symmetry.space_group_name_H-M   'P 1'
#
loop_
_entity.id
_entity.type
_entity.pdbx_description
1 polymer ?
#
loop_
_entity_poly.entity_id
_entity_poly.type
_entity_poly.pdbx_seq_one_letter_code
_entity_poly.pdbx_strand_id
1 'polypeptide(L)'
;GDDKTTKETYRSYRNLNFRTPIVEFATQFEYSIIREKQGHRYNLRRVRGVKGFKTNTYFFLGIGGFYYNPKGYYNPGNYAKAKWYALQPLGTEGQGLVPTRKKYSRVNVCIPYGIGLKYGLNRRWSIGLEFSAHKTFTDYIDDVSTTYYDKTLLSDSRGDVAAYLADPSSHENPLWTEAYQQRGDAKDKDSYMFMVINLTVKLYTTRQGMPKFR
;
A
#
# COMPACT_ATOMS: atom_id res chain seq x y z
N GLY A 1 7.22 6.44 3.15
CA GLY A 1 7.87 6.08 4.41
C GLY A 1 8.91 7.13 4.74
N ASP A 2 9.47 7.05 5.93
CA ASP A 2 10.61 7.87 6.33
C ASP A 2 11.60 7.00 7.10
N ASP A 3 12.78 6.83 6.51
CA ASP A 3 13.86 6.02 7.07
C ASP A 3 14.31 6.54 8.43
N LYS A 4 14.10 7.82 8.75
CA LYS A 4 14.42 8.39 10.07
C LYS A 4 13.71 7.66 11.22
N THR A 5 12.61 6.97 10.94
CA THR A 5 11.82 6.25 11.95
C THR A 5 12.26 4.79 12.16
N THR A 6 13.21 4.29 11.37
CA THR A 6 13.70 2.92 11.51
C THR A 6 14.70 2.78 12.66
N LYS A 7 14.75 1.58 13.25
CA LYS A 7 15.79 1.21 14.25
C LYS A 7 17.03 0.59 13.59
N GLU A 8 16.97 0.34 12.29
CA GLU A 8 18.04 -0.28 11.53
C GLU A 8 19.06 0.78 11.10
N THR A 9 20.33 0.56 11.43
CA THR A 9 21.39 1.57 11.31
C THR A 9 21.62 2.01 9.86
N TYR A 10 21.69 1.07 8.91
CA TYR A 10 22.01 1.39 7.51
C TYR A 10 20.87 2.16 6.81
N ARG A 11 19.61 1.78 7.05
CA ARG A 11 18.42 2.49 6.59
C ARG A 11 18.30 3.85 7.23
N SER A 12 18.52 3.95 8.54
CA SER A 12 18.49 5.23 9.25
C SER A 12 19.55 6.20 8.69
N TYR A 13 20.77 5.71 8.43
CA TYR A 13 21.84 6.48 7.80
C TYR A 13 21.48 6.94 6.38
N ARG A 14 20.90 6.05 5.57
CA ARG A 14 20.43 6.34 4.21
C ARG A 14 19.37 7.46 4.16
N ASN A 15 18.55 7.60 5.20
CA ASN A 15 17.67 8.75 5.44
C ASN A 15 16.71 9.09 4.26
N LEU A 16 16.21 8.08 3.54
CA LEU A 16 15.25 8.30 2.46
C LEU A 16 13.88 8.70 2.99
N ASN A 17 13.30 9.70 2.33
CA ASN A 17 11.91 10.10 2.52
C ASN A 17 11.16 10.00 1.20
N PHE A 18 10.13 9.16 1.18
CA PHE A 18 9.35 8.88 -0.02
C PHE A 18 7.85 8.85 0.26
N ARG A 19 7.08 9.17 -0.78
CA ARG A 19 5.64 8.93 -0.84
C ARG A 19 5.27 8.38 -2.20
N THR A 20 4.38 7.40 -2.21
CA THR A 20 4.02 6.69 -3.44
C THR A 20 2.51 6.71 -3.57
N PRO A 21 1.94 7.60 -4.41
CA PRO A 21 0.55 7.51 -4.80
C PRO A 21 0.35 6.21 -5.56
N ILE A 22 -0.63 5.42 -5.12
CA ILE A 22 -1.02 4.15 -5.71
C ILE A 22 -2.48 4.26 -6.15
N VAL A 23 -2.76 3.80 -7.37
CA VAL A 23 -4.11 3.59 -7.89
C VAL A 23 -4.23 2.12 -8.23
N GLU A 24 -5.17 1.43 -7.62
CA GLU A 24 -5.34 -0.01 -7.75
C GLU A 24 -6.74 -0.35 -8.27
N PHE A 25 -6.79 -1.31 -9.19
CA PHE A 25 -8.00 -2.00 -9.59
C PHE A 25 -7.87 -3.48 -9.27
N ALA A 26 -8.74 -4.00 -8.41
CA ALA A 26 -8.70 -5.38 -7.98
C ALA A 26 -10.08 -6.03 -7.99
N THR A 27 -10.10 -7.32 -8.30
CA THR A 27 -11.26 -8.20 -8.10
C THR A 27 -10.98 -9.10 -6.92
N GLN A 28 -11.91 -9.17 -5.97
CA GLN A 28 -11.74 -9.91 -4.74
C GLN A 28 -12.90 -10.89 -4.54
N PHE A 29 -12.56 -12.09 -4.06
CA PHE A 29 -13.52 -13.10 -3.63
C PHE A 29 -13.61 -13.07 -2.11
N GLU A 30 -14.82 -12.86 -1.60
CA GLU A 30 -15.10 -12.88 -0.16
C GLU A 30 -15.67 -14.24 0.24
N TYR A 31 -15.09 -14.85 1.27
CA TYR A 31 -15.66 -16.02 1.93
C TYR A 31 -15.98 -15.72 3.39
N SER A 32 -17.27 -15.72 3.72
CA SER A 32 -17.76 -15.51 5.08
C SER A 32 -17.63 -16.78 5.92
N ILE A 33 -16.74 -16.76 6.91
CA ILE A 33 -16.54 -17.82 7.91
C ILE A 33 -17.72 -17.83 8.88
N ILE A 34 -18.01 -16.67 9.48
CA ILE A 34 -19.14 -16.47 10.39
C ILE A 34 -20.14 -15.61 9.66
N ARG A 35 -21.31 -16.17 9.37
CA ARG A 35 -22.38 -15.43 8.69
C ARG A 35 -23.30 -14.77 9.70
N GLU A 36 -23.75 -13.56 9.37
CA GLU A 36 -24.84 -12.90 10.10
C GLU A 36 -26.06 -13.82 10.13
N LYS A 37 -26.45 -14.29 11.32
CA LYS A 37 -27.73 -14.98 11.48
C LYS A 37 -28.82 -13.92 11.57
N GLN A 38 -29.58 -13.73 10.48
CA GLN A 38 -30.80 -12.93 10.55
C GLN A 38 -31.73 -13.53 11.59
N GLY A 39 -31.93 -12.80 12.69
CA GLY A 39 -32.97 -13.12 13.66
C GLY A 39 -34.37 -13.00 13.05
N HIS A 40 -35.40 -13.40 13.80
CA HIS A 40 -36.78 -13.37 13.34
C HIS A 40 -37.19 -12.03 12.72
N ARG A 41 -37.89 -12.09 11.57
CA ARG A 41 -38.45 -10.91 10.86
C ARG A 41 -39.40 -10.10 11.75
N TYR A 42 -39.97 -10.71 12.78
CA TYR A 42 -40.85 -10.10 13.77
C TYR A 42 -40.26 -10.24 15.16
N ASN A 43 -40.21 -9.14 15.91
CA ASN A 43 -39.83 -9.14 17.32
C ASN A 43 -41.11 -9.37 18.14
N LEU A 44 -41.52 -10.62 18.30
CA LEU A 44 -42.73 -10.97 19.05
C LEU A 44 -42.54 -10.58 20.53
N ARG A 45 -43.39 -9.66 21.02
CA ARG A 45 -43.35 -9.20 22.40
C ARG A 45 -43.52 -10.41 23.34
N ARG A 46 -42.61 -10.59 24.30
CA ARG A 46 -42.53 -11.71 25.28
C ARG A 46 -41.94 -13.05 24.78
N VAL A 47 -41.42 -13.16 23.56
CA VAL A 47 -40.64 -14.35 23.15
C VAL A 47 -39.15 -14.05 23.31
N ARG A 48 -38.47 -14.77 24.20
CA ARG A 48 -37.02 -14.66 24.44
C ARG A 48 -36.26 -15.43 23.35
N GLY A 49 -36.36 -14.96 22.11
CA GLY A 49 -35.64 -15.54 20.97
C GLY A 49 -34.14 -15.32 21.11
N VAL A 50 -33.34 -16.25 20.56
CA VAL A 50 -31.87 -16.13 20.54
C VAL A 50 -31.53 -14.84 19.78
N LYS A 51 -30.87 -13.88 20.44
CA LYS A 51 -30.32 -12.70 19.75
C LYS A 51 -29.31 -13.20 18.72
N GLY A 52 -29.68 -13.19 17.45
CA GLY A 52 -28.77 -13.57 16.36
C GLY A 52 -27.50 -12.73 16.43
N PHE A 53 -26.35 -13.38 16.33
CA PHE A 53 -25.08 -12.68 16.18
C PHE A 53 -25.13 -11.85 14.90
N LYS A 54 -25.08 -10.52 15.05
CA LYS A 54 -25.11 -9.54 13.94
C LYS A 54 -23.74 -9.31 13.30
N THR A 55 -22.83 -10.26 13.45
CA THR A 55 -21.45 -10.14 13.02
C THR A 55 -21.22 -11.08 11.85
N ASN A 56 -20.64 -10.56 10.78
CA ASN A 56 -20.18 -11.30 9.63
C ASN A 56 -18.65 -11.19 9.57
N THR A 57 -17.95 -12.30 9.79
CA THR A 57 -16.49 -12.36 9.67
C THR A 57 -16.15 -13.11 8.40
N TYR A 58 -15.30 -12.52 7.58
CA TYR A 58 -14.91 -13.07 6.29
C TYR A 58 -13.40 -12.94 6.08
N PHE A 59 -12.87 -13.82 5.24
CA PHE A 59 -11.58 -13.58 4.60
C PHE A 59 -11.83 -13.28 3.13
N PHE A 60 -10.88 -12.60 2.51
CA PHE A 60 -10.92 -12.37 1.08
C PHE A 60 -9.55 -12.59 0.45
N LEU A 61 -9.59 -12.97 -0.82
CA LEU A 61 -8.44 -13.15 -1.69
C LEU A 61 -8.80 -12.59 -3.06
N GLY A 62 -7.89 -11.86 -3.68
CA GLY A 62 -8.13 -11.28 -4.99
C GLY A 62 -6.89 -11.23 -5.86
N ILE A 63 -7.10 -10.64 -7.03
CA ILE A 63 -6.05 -10.27 -7.97
C ILE A 63 -6.31 -8.84 -8.44
N GLY A 64 -5.25 -8.04 -8.51
CA GLY A 64 -5.33 -6.66 -8.91
C GLY A 64 -4.18 -6.21 -9.78
N GLY A 65 -4.43 -5.15 -10.54
CA GLY A 65 -3.41 -4.36 -11.21
C GLY A 65 -3.33 -2.99 -10.54
N PHE A 66 -2.13 -2.50 -10.31
CA PHE A 66 -1.92 -1.20 -9.69
C PHE A 66 -0.90 -0.35 -10.47
N TYR A 67 -1.16 0.96 -10.49
CA TYR A 67 -0.24 1.99 -10.92
C TYR A 67 0.34 2.67 -9.69
N TYR A 68 1.66 2.83 -9.63
CA TYR A 68 2.36 3.50 -8.55
C TYR A 68 3.40 4.48 -9.08
N ASN A 69 3.60 5.59 -8.38
CA ASN A 69 4.56 6.61 -8.78
C ASN A 69 5.36 7.11 -7.57
N PRO A 70 6.48 6.46 -7.21
CA PRO A 70 7.25 6.85 -6.04
C PRO A 70 7.83 8.24 -6.22
N LYS A 71 7.71 9.05 -5.18
CA LYS A 71 8.20 10.43 -5.14
C LYS A 71 9.10 10.62 -3.94
N GLY A 72 10.25 11.26 -4.13
CA GLY A 72 11.17 11.63 -3.06
C GLY A 72 11.05 13.10 -2.71
N TYR A 73 11.30 13.42 -1.44
CA TYR A 73 11.31 14.80 -0.96
C TYR A 73 12.71 15.41 -1.12
N TYR A 74 12.82 16.42 -2.01
CA TYR A 74 14.06 17.17 -2.21
C TYR A 74 14.01 18.43 -1.35
N ASN A 75 14.99 18.61 -0.45
CA ASN A 75 15.13 19.82 0.35
C ASN A 75 16.62 20.25 0.44
N PRO A 76 17.08 21.18 -0.41
CA PRO A 76 18.47 21.61 -0.45
C PRO A 76 18.83 22.62 0.66
N GLY A 77 18.12 22.61 1.80
CA GLY A 77 18.28 23.59 2.89
C GLY A 77 17.58 24.93 2.66
N ASN A 78 16.98 25.15 1.48
CA ASN A 78 16.10 26.27 1.21
C ASN A 78 14.66 25.77 1.08
N TYR A 79 13.84 26.03 2.11
CA TYR A 79 12.44 25.60 2.17
C TYR A 79 11.59 26.12 0.99
N ALA A 80 11.95 27.25 0.37
CA ALA A 80 11.24 27.77 -0.81
C ALA A 80 11.47 26.90 -2.07
N LYS A 81 12.55 26.11 -2.10
CA LYS A 81 12.86 25.17 -3.20
C LYS A 81 12.51 23.73 -2.89
N ALA A 82 12.02 23.46 -1.67
CA ALA A 82 11.69 22.10 -1.25
C ALA A 82 10.48 21.58 -2.04
N LYS A 83 10.63 20.41 -2.67
CA LYS A 83 9.62 19.87 -3.58
C LYS A 83 9.69 18.35 -3.68
N TRP A 84 8.55 17.75 -3.97
CA TRP A 84 8.45 16.34 -4.31
C TRP A 84 8.72 16.09 -5.78
N TYR A 85 9.68 15.22 -6.08
CA TYR A 85 10.01 14.80 -7.44
C TYR A 85 9.64 13.34 -7.67
N ALA A 86 9.15 13.02 -8.87
CA ALA A 86 8.94 11.63 -9.27
C ALA A 86 10.31 10.96 -9.45
N LEU A 87 10.49 9.77 -8.86
CA LEU A 87 11.80 9.12 -8.81
C LEU A 87 12.10 8.27 -10.04
N GLN A 88 11.10 7.57 -10.58
CA GLN A 88 11.26 6.72 -11.77
C GLN A 88 11.88 7.45 -13.00
N PRO A 89 11.54 8.72 -13.32
CA PRO A 89 12.22 9.46 -14.38
C PRO A 89 13.69 9.76 -14.07
N LEU A 90 14.00 10.07 -12.81
CA LEU A 90 15.32 10.45 -12.33
C LEU A 90 16.27 9.24 -12.29
N GLY A 91 15.74 8.04 -12.03
CA GLY A 91 16.51 6.80 -12.02
C GLY A 91 17.63 6.84 -10.98
N THR A 92 17.27 6.98 -9.71
CA THR A 92 18.17 7.17 -8.56
C THR A 92 19.24 6.08 -8.42
N GLU A 93 18.96 4.86 -8.89
CA GLU A 93 19.92 3.75 -8.95
C GLU A 93 20.63 3.65 -10.31
N GLY A 94 20.70 4.71 -11.13
CA GLY A 94 21.30 4.67 -12.47
C GLY A 94 20.41 3.97 -13.53
N GLN A 95 19.11 3.90 -13.28
CA GLN A 95 18.15 3.23 -14.16
C GLN A 95 18.04 3.95 -15.52
N GLY A 96 18.35 3.24 -16.59
CA GLY A 96 18.39 3.76 -17.95
C GLY A 96 19.62 4.60 -18.27
N LEU A 97 20.67 4.56 -17.42
CA LEU A 97 22.00 5.09 -17.75
C LEU A 97 22.96 3.98 -18.19
N VAL A 98 22.77 2.76 -17.68
CA VAL A 98 23.59 1.60 -17.99
C VAL A 98 22.70 0.49 -18.56
N PRO A 99 23.12 -0.26 -19.59
CA PRO A 99 22.31 -1.35 -20.16
C PRO A 99 21.86 -2.41 -19.13
N THR A 100 22.64 -2.60 -18.07
CA THR A 100 22.37 -3.54 -16.98
C THR A 100 21.26 -3.08 -16.03
N ARG A 101 20.98 -1.77 -15.95
CA ARG A 101 19.98 -1.19 -15.03
C ARG A 101 18.83 -0.60 -15.81
N LYS A 102 17.74 -1.35 -15.99
CA LYS A 102 16.53 -0.89 -16.69
C LYS A 102 15.61 -0.11 -15.74
N LYS A 103 14.85 0.85 -16.29
CA LYS A 103 13.78 1.52 -15.53
C LYS A 103 12.68 0.53 -15.21
N TYR A 104 12.20 0.55 -13.97
CA TYR A 104 11.04 -0.26 -13.58
C TYR A 104 9.74 0.29 -14.20
N SER A 105 8.79 -0.62 -14.38
CA SER A 105 7.42 -0.29 -14.78
C SER A 105 6.66 0.29 -13.59
N ARG A 106 5.87 1.34 -13.84
CA ARG A 106 4.93 1.90 -12.85
C ARG A 106 3.61 1.14 -12.76
N VAL A 107 3.38 0.21 -13.66
CA VAL A 107 2.19 -0.65 -13.67
C VAL A 107 2.64 -2.06 -13.31
N ASN A 108 2.04 -2.64 -12.28
CA ASN A 108 2.34 -3.98 -11.83
C ASN A 108 1.06 -4.69 -11.34
N VAL A 109 1.19 -5.97 -11.02
CA VAL A 109 0.11 -6.79 -10.47
C VAL A 109 0.32 -7.00 -8.97
N CYS A 110 -0.78 -7.15 -8.24
CA CYS A 110 -0.78 -7.45 -6.82
C CYS A 110 -1.79 -8.55 -6.49
N ILE A 111 -1.55 -9.22 -5.37
CA ILE A 111 -2.48 -10.17 -4.76
C ILE A 111 -2.94 -9.55 -3.43
N PRO A 112 -4.13 -8.90 -3.40
CA PRO A 112 -4.76 -8.49 -2.17
C PRO A 112 -5.35 -9.69 -1.42
N TYR A 113 -5.08 -9.77 -0.12
CA TYR A 113 -5.71 -10.75 0.77
C TYR A 113 -5.86 -10.17 2.16
N GLY A 114 -6.84 -10.66 2.90
CA GLY A 114 -7.11 -10.10 4.22
C GLY A 114 -8.30 -10.72 4.92
N ILE A 115 -8.63 -10.11 6.04
CA ILE A 115 -9.78 -10.46 6.86
C ILE A 115 -10.64 -9.22 7.08
N GLY A 116 -11.94 -9.43 7.12
CA GLY A 116 -12.92 -8.39 7.39
C GLY A 116 -13.91 -8.82 8.46
N LEU A 117 -14.29 -7.85 9.27
CA LEU A 117 -15.33 -7.94 10.27
C LEU A 117 -16.42 -6.95 9.90
N LYS A 118 -17.66 -7.41 9.77
CA LYS A 118 -18.82 -6.56 9.51
C LYS A 118 -19.82 -6.72 10.64
N TYR A 119 -20.23 -5.61 11.22
CA TYR A 119 -21.21 -5.54 12.29
C TYR A 119 -22.48 -4.83 11.83
N GLY A 120 -23.61 -5.54 11.87
CA GLY A 120 -24.91 -4.98 11.59
C GLY A 120 -25.39 -4.08 12.74
N LEU A 121 -25.42 -2.77 12.52
CA LEU A 121 -26.02 -1.82 13.46
C LEU A 121 -27.54 -2.08 13.52
N ASN A 122 -28.19 -1.93 12.36
CA ASN A 122 -29.63 -2.07 12.17
C ASN A 122 -29.91 -2.89 10.89
N ARG A 123 -31.19 -3.18 10.58
CA ARG A 123 -31.59 -3.89 9.34
C ARG A 123 -31.08 -3.22 8.05
N ARG A 124 -30.80 -1.91 8.10
CA ARG A 124 -30.38 -1.10 6.96
C ARG A 124 -28.88 -0.79 6.94
N TRP A 125 -28.24 -0.68 8.10
CA TRP A 125 -26.89 -0.14 8.24
C TRP A 125 -25.96 -1.20 8.82
N SER A 126 -24.76 -1.29 8.28
CA SER A 126 -23.68 -2.10 8.83
C SER A 126 -22.38 -1.30 8.78
N ILE A 127 -21.57 -1.44 9.81
CA ILE A 127 -20.20 -0.93 9.82
C ILE A 127 -19.27 -2.12 9.63
N GLY A 128 -18.13 -1.94 8.99
CA GLY A 128 -17.12 -2.97 8.85
C GLY A 128 -15.73 -2.44 9.06
N LEU A 129 -14.83 -3.35 9.42
CA LEU A 129 -13.42 -3.15 9.58
C LEU A 129 -12.72 -4.22 8.76
N GLU A 130 -11.85 -3.81 7.84
CA GLU A 130 -11.08 -4.69 6.98
C GLU A 130 -9.60 -4.45 7.22
N PHE A 131 -8.86 -5.54 7.34
CA PHE A 131 -7.41 -5.54 7.38
C PHE A 131 -6.89 -6.34 6.19
N SER A 132 -6.12 -5.66 5.33
CA SER A 132 -5.68 -6.19 4.05
C SER A 132 -4.18 -6.03 3.88
N ALA A 133 -3.55 -7.04 3.31
CA ALA A 133 -2.18 -7.00 2.82
C ALA A 133 -2.20 -7.20 1.31
N HIS A 134 -1.33 -6.47 0.62
CA HIS A 134 -1.23 -6.45 -0.83
C HIS A 134 0.17 -6.88 -1.20
N LYS A 135 0.30 -8.15 -1.56
CA LYS A 135 1.58 -8.69 -2.02
C LYS A 135 1.82 -8.25 -3.45
N THR A 136 2.95 -7.59 -3.68
CA THR A 136 3.34 -7.14 -5.02
C THR A 136 4.50 -7.98 -5.57
N PHE A 137 4.80 -7.78 -6.84
CA PHE A 137 5.92 -8.43 -7.52
C PHE A 137 7.01 -7.42 -7.93
N THR A 138 7.06 -6.29 -7.23
CA THR A 138 8.08 -5.25 -7.42
C THR A 138 8.77 -4.94 -6.10
N ASP A 139 9.96 -4.38 -6.22
CA ASP A 139 10.83 -3.94 -5.12
C ASP A 139 11.16 -2.45 -5.29
N TYR A 140 10.23 -1.72 -5.91
CA TYR A 140 10.42 -0.33 -6.29
C TYR A 140 9.28 0.56 -5.80
N ILE A 141 8.46 0.10 -4.84
CA ILE A 141 7.38 0.92 -4.27
C ILE A 141 7.96 2.14 -3.55
N ASP A 142 9.14 2.01 -2.97
CA ASP A 142 9.91 3.09 -2.36
C ASP A 142 11.06 3.63 -3.24
N ASP A 143 11.17 3.14 -4.48
CA ASP A 143 12.28 3.41 -5.42
C ASP A 143 13.65 2.85 -5.00
N VAL A 144 13.68 1.80 -4.16
CA VAL A 144 14.93 1.20 -3.65
C VAL A 144 14.97 -0.31 -3.79
N SER A 145 15.90 -0.83 -4.59
CA SER A 145 15.99 -2.28 -4.82
C SER A 145 17.40 -2.83 -4.82
N THR A 146 18.36 -2.11 -5.41
CA THR A 146 19.66 -2.71 -5.75
C THR A 146 20.79 -2.04 -4.98
N THR A 147 21.68 -1.37 -5.69
CA THR A 147 22.89 -0.78 -5.16
C THR A 147 22.99 0.68 -5.56
N TYR A 148 23.74 1.45 -4.78
CA TYR A 148 24.05 2.83 -5.11
C TYR A 148 24.73 2.90 -6.48
N TYR A 149 24.37 3.94 -7.23
CA TYR A 149 25.04 4.30 -8.46
C TYR A 149 26.02 5.42 -8.19
N ASP A 150 27.02 5.60 -9.06
CA ASP A 150 27.98 6.67 -8.92
C ASP A 150 27.27 8.03 -8.93
N LYS A 151 27.43 8.77 -7.83
CA LYS A 151 26.75 10.05 -7.60
C LYS A 151 27.17 11.13 -8.59
N THR A 152 28.44 11.14 -8.99
CA THR A 152 28.98 12.14 -9.94
C THR A 152 28.39 11.90 -11.32
N LEU A 153 28.44 10.65 -11.80
CA LEU A 153 27.85 10.26 -13.08
C LEU A 153 26.32 10.46 -13.10
N LEU A 154 25.65 10.23 -11.96
CA LEU A 154 24.23 10.49 -11.83
C LEU A 154 23.91 11.99 -11.93
N SER A 155 24.69 12.84 -11.27
CA SER A 155 24.55 14.30 -11.35
C SER A 155 24.74 14.79 -12.77
N ASP A 156 25.81 14.34 -13.44
CA ASP A 156 26.15 14.75 -14.80
C ASP A 156 25.06 14.34 -15.80
N SER A 157 24.45 13.17 -15.60
CA SER A 157 23.47 12.61 -16.54
C SER A 157 22.01 13.01 -16.26
N ARG A 158 21.65 13.23 -14.99
CA ARG A 158 20.26 13.40 -14.53
C ARG A 158 20.03 14.64 -13.65
N GLY A 159 21.10 15.37 -13.32
CA GLY A 159 21.08 16.58 -12.53
C GLY A 159 21.22 16.34 -11.02
N ASP A 160 21.58 17.41 -10.31
CA ASP A 160 21.87 17.38 -8.86
C ASP A 160 20.69 16.90 -8.00
N VAL A 161 19.46 17.10 -8.49
CA VAL A 161 18.24 16.61 -7.81
C VAL A 161 18.22 15.08 -7.78
N ALA A 162 18.64 14.41 -8.87
CA ALA A 162 18.70 12.96 -8.92
C ALA A 162 19.78 12.42 -7.98
N ALA A 163 20.96 13.05 -7.98
CA ALA A 163 22.06 12.71 -7.08
C ALA A 163 21.71 12.89 -5.60
N TYR A 164 21.00 13.96 -5.25
CA TYR A 164 20.51 14.19 -3.88
C TYR A 164 19.48 13.15 -3.46
N LEU A 165 18.51 12.83 -4.32
CA LEU A 165 17.45 11.87 -3.99
C LEU A 165 17.93 10.41 -4.00
N ALA A 166 19.05 10.13 -4.67
CA ALA A 166 19.69 8.82 -4.60
C ALA A 166 20.34 8.55 -3.24
N ASP A 167 20.96 9.57 -2.64
CA ASP A 167 21.61 9.52 -1.34
C ASP A 167 21.44 10.84 -0.56
N PRO A 168 20.41 10.94 0.30
CA PRO A 168 20.17 12.06 1.21
C PRO A 168 20.81 11.85 2.61
N SER A 169 21.78 10.94 2.75
CA SER A 169 22.47 10.67 4.02
C SER A 169 23.28 11.87 4.53
N SER A 170 23.78 11.78 5.77
CA SER A 170 24.65 12.81 6.36
C SER A 170 26.04 12.88 5.73
N HIS A 171 26.44 11.87 4.93
CA HIS A 171 27.79 11.70 4.37
C HIS A 171 28.91 11.56 5.42
N GLU A 172 28.57 11.31 6.69
CA GLU A 172 29.55 11.08 7.76
C GLU A 172 30.30 9.74 7.60
N ASN A 173 29.66 8.75 6.95
CA ASN A 173 30.21 7.43 6.67
C ASN A 173 30.08 7.13 5.16
N PRO A 174 30.92 7.72 4.29
CA PRO A 174 30.76 7.62 2.83
C PRO A 174 30.83 6.18 2.33
N LEU A 175 31.62 5.32 2.98
CA LEU A 175 31.78 3.89 2.65
C LEU A 175 30.45 3.10 2.62
N TRP A 176 29.38 3.61 3.26
CA TRP A 176 28.08 2.91 3.32
C TRP A 176 27.15 3.26 2.16
N THR A 177 27.37 4.39 1.49
CA THR A 177 26.56 4.86 0.35
C THR A 177 27.38 4.98 -0.94
N GLU A 178 28.62 4.48 -0.93
CA GLU A 178 29.50 4.41 -2.09
C GLU A 178 28.88 3.62 -3.24
N ALA A 179 29.34 3.91 -4.46
CA ALA A 179 28.91 3.19 -5.65
C ALA A 179 29.04 1.67 -5.44
N TYR A 180 28.05 0.92 -5.92
CA TYR A 180 27.93 -0.54 -5.79
C TYR A 180 27.63 -1.06 -4.37
N GLN A 181 27.61 -0.21 -3.34
CA GLN A 181 27.14 -0.62 -2.01
C GLN A 181 25.65 -0.90 -2.00
N GLN A 182 25.21 -1.73 -1.06
CA GLN A 182 23.81 -2.13 -0.94
C GLN A 182 22.92 -0.91 -0.61
N ARG A 183 21.93 -0.66 -1.47
CA ARG A 183 20.91 0.39 -1.26
C ARG A 183 19.58 -0.23 -0.86
N GLY A 184 19.20 -1.35 -1.46
CA GLY A 184 18.01 -2.15 -1.18
C GLY A 184 18.31 -3.65 -1.21
N ASP A 185 17.26 -4.49 -1.23
CA ASP A 185 17.41 -5.93 -1.39
C ASP A 185 16.46 -6.49 -2.45
N ALA A 186 17.00 -6.68 -3.67
CA ALA A 186 16.27 -7.19 -4.82
C ALA A 186 15.63 -8.57 -4.63
N LYS A 187 16.01 -9.33 -3.60
CA LYS A 187 15.42 -10.65 -3.31
C LYS A 187 14.07 -10.54 -2.62
N ASP A 188 13.90 -9.53 -1.78
CA ASP A 188 12.64 -9.25 -1.11
C ASP A 188 11.79 -8.35 -2.00
N LYS A 189 10.46 -8.54 -1.94
CA LYS A 189 9.51 -7.75 -2.73
C LYS A 189 8.65 -6.94 -1.79
N ASP A 190 8.32 -5.74 -2.23
CA ASP A 190 7.52 -4.82 -1.46
C ASP A 190 6.08 -5.33 -1.30
N SER A 191 5.50 -4.98 -0.17
CA SER A 191 4.09 -5.14 0.09
C SER A 191 3.58 -3.92 0.86
N TYR A 192 2.30 -3.64 0.72
CA TYR A 192 1.63 -2.60 1.50
C TYR A 192 0.36 -3.16 2.14
N MET A 193 -0.11 -2.47 3.16
CA MET A 193 -1.22 -2.92 3.98
C MET A 193 -2.23 -1.79 4.15
N PHE A 194 -3.51 -2.14 4.23
CA PHE A 194 -4.57 -1.20 4.56
C PHE A 194 -5.38 -1.68 5.76
N MET A 195 -5.81 -0.71 6.56
CA MET A 195 -6.91 -0.85 7.50
C MET A 195 -8.04 0.06 7.03
N VAL A 196 -9.19 -0.52 6.70
CA VAL A 196 -10.33 0.21 6.12
C VAL A 196 -11.52 0.10 7.07
N ILE A 197 -12.18 1.22 7.33
CA ILE A 197 -13.48 1.26 8.00
C ILE A 197 -14.54 1.53 6.93
N ASN A 198 -15.48 0.61 6.77
CA ASN A 198 -16.54 0.70 5.77
C ASN A 198 -17.91 0.95 6.41
N LEU A 199 -18.79 1.65 5.70
CA LEU A 199 -20.18 1.85 6.06
C LEU A 199 -21.06 1.32 4.92
N THR A 200 -21.81 0.25 5.18
CA THR A 200 -22.72 -0.36 4.21
C THR A 200 -24.16 0.07 4.46
N VAL A 201 -24.85 0.48 3.41
CA VAL A 201 -26.30 0.72 3.40
C VAL A 201 -26.99 -0.33 2.52
N LYS A 202 -27.95 -1.06 3.10
CA LYS A 202 -28.86 -1.93 2.33
C LYS A 202 -29.98 -1.06 1.74
N LEU A 203 -30.05 -0.98 0.41
CA LEU A 203 -31.09 -0.23 -0.29
C LEU A 203 -32.42 -1.00 -0.29
N TYR A 204 -33.54 -0.28 -0.27
CA TYR A 204 -34.87 -0.90 -0.41
C TYR A 204 -35.04 -1.46 -1.82
N THR A 205 -35.51 -2.70 -1.91
CA THR A 205 -36.07 -3.22 -3.16
C THR A 205 -37.59 -3.05 -3.11
N THR A 206 -38.17 -2.48 -4.15
CA THR A 206 -39.64 -2.28 -4.30
C THR A 206 -40.38 -3.56 -4.66
N ARG A 207 -39.69 -4.70 -4.80
CA ARG A 207 -40.33 -6.00 -5.04
C ARG A 207 -41.14 -6.41 -3.81
N GLN A 208 -42.47 -6.24 -3.88
CA GLN A 208 -43.41 -6.85 -2.96
C GLN A 208 -43.36 -8.38 -3.14
N GLY A 209 -42.46 -9.03 -2.42
CA GLY A 209 -42.51 -10.48 -2.27
C GLY A 209 -43.74 -10.83 -1.44
N MET A 210 -44.77 -11.43 -2.05
CA MET A 210 -45.88 -12.01 -1.30
C MET A 210 -45.34 -13.04 -0.30
N PRO A 211 -45.73 -13.00 0.98
CA PRO A 211 -45.35 -14.04 1.92
C PRO A 211 -45.98 -15.37 1.48
N LYS A 212 -45.16 -16.33 1.04
CA LYS A 212 -45.58 -17.73 0.98
C LYS A 212 -45.51 -18.30 2.39
N PHE A 213 -46.68 -18.49 3.00
CA PHE A 213 -46.81 -19.36 4.15
C PHE A 213 -46.69 -20.81 3.66
N ARG A 214 -45.85 -21.59 4.31
CA ARG A 214 -45.67 -23.03 4.09
C ARG A 214 -46.03 -23.75 5.38
#